data_AF-A0A1A9VHZ8-F1
#
_entry.id   AF-A0A1A9VHZ8-F1
#
_cell.length_a   1.000
_cell.length_b   1.000
_cell.length_c   1.000
_cell.angle_alpha   90.00
_cell.angle_beta   90.00
_cell.angle_gamma   90.00
#
_symmetry.space_group_name_H-M   'P 1'
#
loop_
_entity.id
_entity.type
_entity.pdbx_description
1 polymer ?
#
loop_
_entity_poly.entity_id
_entity_poly.type
_entity_poly.pdbx_seq_one_letter_code
_entity_poly.pdbx_strand_id
1 'polypeptide(L)'
;MPIRDFRLFVDISLRIQRSCRSALKATYEVLSGEAISLKFLDVVTILLKYCGIKCTAAKNSETQAVLIDLIASIGFFCANNKQNQDLLTSEQCSNIIKNLTRLPEYLNVVVYPCLVTLTFQNPNARNVIGRDFNLEFLDEYSKSDKAKKNHLVALLKETT
;
A
#
# COMPACT_ATOMS: atom_id res chain seq x y z
N MET A 1 24.80 9.21 -2.51
CA MET A 1 24.44 7.80 -2.16
C MET A 1 23.37 7.35 -3.14
N PRO A 2 23.51 6.24 -3.92
CA PRO A 2 22.30 5.37 -3.94
C PRO A 2 22.34 3.91 -4.44
N ILE A 3 23.36 3.36 -5.12
CA ILE A 3 23.10 2.15 -5.96
C ILE A 3 23.11 0.83 -5.16
N ARG A 4 23.96 0.70 -4.13
CA ARG A 4 24.00 -0.51 -3.29
C ARG A 4 22.79 -0.64 -2.37
N ASP A 5 22.27 0.49 -1.88
CA ASP A 5 21.10 0.51 -1.01
C ASP A 5 19.84 0.11 -1.77
N PHE A 6 19.70 0.48 -3.04
CA PHE A 6 18.51 0.14 -3.84
C PHE A 6 18.33 -1.37 -4.06
N ARG A 7 19.43 -2.13 -4.22
CA ARG A 7 19.35 -3.59 -4.45
C ARG A 7 19.00 -4.34 -3.15
N LEU A 8 19.65 -3.97 -2.04
CA LEU A 8 19.33 -4.47 -0.72
C LEU A 8 17.88 -4.12 -0.34
N PHE A 9 17.42 -2.95 -0.78
CA PHE A 9 16.07 -2.47 -0.59
C PHE A 9 15.02 -3.31 -1.36
N VAL A 10 15.28 -3.59 -2.64
CA VAL A 10 14.44 -4.48 -3.45
C VAL A 10 14.41 -5.88 -2.83
N ASP A 11 15.54 -6.39 -2.33
CA ASP A 11 15.60 -7.67 -1.62
C ASP A 11 14.82 -7.66 -0.31
N ILE A 12 14.83 -6.57 0.45
CA ILE A 12 14.03 -6.41 1.68
C ILE A 12 12.54 -6.33 1.32
N SER A 13 12.14 -5.56 0.31
CA SER A 13 10.73 -5.50 -0.14
C SER A 13 10.25 -6.84 -0.68
N LEU A 14 11.08 -7.56 -1.45
CA LEU A 14 10.78 -8.91 -1.93
C LEU A 14 10.72 -9.92 -0.78
N ARG A 15 11.55 -9.77 0.26
CA ARG A 15 11.49 -10.61 1.47
C ARG A 15 10.26 -10.30 2.32
N ILE A 16 9.92 -9.04 2.52
CA ILE A 16 8.68 -8.61 3.18
C ILE A 16 7.51 -9.15 2.38
N GLN A 17 7.45 -8.98 1.07
CA GLN A 17 6.40 -9.55 0.23
C GLN A 17 6.32 -11.07 0.29
N ARG A 18 7.43 -11.80 0.18
CA ARG A 18 7.45 -13.26 0.29
C ARG A 18 6.95 -13.71 1.66
N SER A 19 7.29 -12.97 2.71
CA SER A 19 6.82 -13.20 4.08
C SER A 19 5.34 -12.84 4.25
N CYS A 20 4.86 -11.72 3.69
CA CYS A 20 3.45 -11.33 3.68
C CYS A 20 2.59 -12.38 2.96
N ARG A 21 3.10 -12.96 1.87
CA ARG A 21 2.41 -13.97 1.05
C ARG A 21 2.31 -15.34 1.71
N SER A 22 3.29 -15.73 2.53
CA SER A 22 3.35 -17.07 3.15
C SER A 22 2.94 -17.09 4.63
N ALA A 23 3.03 -15.95 5.34
CA ALA A 23 2.76 -15.86 6.77
C ALA A 23 2.27 -14.45 7.15
N LEU A 24 1.02 -14.14 6.79
CA LEU A 24 0.33 -12.90 7.17
C LEU A 24 0.47 -12.59 8.67
N LYS A 25 0.35 -13.63 9.51
CA LYS A 25 0.45 -13.55 10.97
C LYS A 25 1.86 -13.16 11.46
N ALA A 26 2.90 -13.81 10.95
CA ALA A 26 4.29 -13.49 11.31
C ALA A 26 4.70 -12.08 10.84
N THR A 27 4.15 -11.64 9.70
CA THR A 27 4.37 -10.29 9.19
C THR A 27 3.69 -9.25 10.09
N TYR A 28 2.46 -9.49 10.53
CA TYR A 28 1.82 -8.61 11.52
C TYR A 28 2.55 -8.59 12.86
N GLU A 29 3.09 -9.73 13.32
CA GLU A 29 3.89 -9.80 14.55
C GLU A 29 5.21 -9.03 14.45
N VAL A 30 5.85 -8.99 13.27
CA VAL A 30 7.06 -8.19 13.05
C VAL A 30 6.72 -6.69 12.93
N LEU A 31 5.60 -6.35 12.28
CA LEU A 31 5.17 -4.97 12.07
C LEU A 31 4.36 -4.39 13.23
N SER A 32 3.96 -5.18 14.23
CA SER A 32 3.21 -4.69 15.40
C SER A 32 4.02 -3.75 16.29
N GLY A 33 5.35 -3.70 16.13
CA GLY A 33 6.19 -2.70 16.77
C GLY A 33 6.08 -1.35 16.06
N GLU A 34 5.60 -0.33 16.77
CA GLU A 34 5.42 1.04 16.25
C GLU A 34 6.71 1.59 15.60
N ALA A 35 7.87 1.38 16.22
CA ALA A 35 9.16 1.82 15.67
C ALA A 35 9.53 1.14 14.35
N ILE A 36 9.11 -0.12 14.13
CA ILE A 36 9.36 -0.86 12.88
C ILE A 36 8.37 -0.38 11.81
N SER A 37 7.12 -0.18 12.18
CA SER A 37 6.10 0.40 11.31
C SER A 37 6.50 1.77 10.77
N LEU A 38 6.99 2.67 11.61
CA LEU A 38 7.46 3.99 11.17
C LEU A 38 8.63 3.90 10.18
N LYS A 39 9.62 3.04 10.45
CA LYS A 39 10.74 2.80 9.52
C LYS A 39 10.27 2.26 8.17
N PHE A 40 9.24 1.40 8.17
CA PHE A 40 8.62 0.91 6.94
C PHE A 40 7.94 2.05 6.18
N LEU A 41 7.24 2.95 6.86
CA LEU A 41 6.56 4.10 6.22
C LEU A 41 7.54 5.17 5.69
N ASP A 42 8.67 5.37 6.37
CA ASP A 42 9.77 6.21 5.86
C ASP A 42 10.31 5.67 4.54
N VAL A 43 10.55 4.36 4.50
CA VAL A 43 10.94 3.62 3.30
C VAL A 43 9.91 3.80 2.18
N VAL A 44 8.62 3.61 2.47
CA VAL A 44 7.53 3.78 1.51
C VAL A 44 7.55 5.18 0.92
N THR A 45 7.72 6.20 1.76
CA THR A 45 7.77 7.61 1.35
C THR A 45 8.91 7.87 0.37
N ILE A 46 10.12 7.37 0.67
CA ILE A 46 11.30 7.53 -0.18
C ILE A 46 11.09 6.88 -1.55
N LEU A 47 10.54 5.67 -1.58
CA LEU A 47 10.32 4.94 -2.84
C LEU A 47 9.19 5.51 -3.67
N LEU A 48 8.07 5.90 -3.06
CA LEU A 48 6.99 6.54 -3.81
C LEU A 48 7.48 7.83 -4.45
N LYS A 49 8.32 8.60 -3.74
CA LYS A 49 8.96 9.78 -4.31
C LYS A 49 9.91 9.43 -5.46
N TYR A 50 10.71 8.36 -5.34
CA TYR A 50 11.68 7.99 -6.38
C TYR A 50 11.03 7.33 -7.61
N CYS A 51 10.16 6.35 -7.38
CA CYS A 51 9.50 5.55 -8.39
C CYS A 51 8.33 6.30 -9.02
N GLY A 52 7.54 7.05 -8.25
CA GLY A 52 6.38 7.80 -8.76
C GLY A 52 6.77 8.86 -9.79
N ILE A 53 7.87 9.60 -9.56
CA ILE A 53 8.37 10.63 -10.48
C ILE A 53 8.92 10.02 -11.79
N LYS A 54 9.41 8.78 -11.74
CA LYS A 54 10.06 8.10 -12.87
C LYS A 54 9.17 7.06 -13.56
N CYS A 55 7.96 6.83 -13.06
CA CYS A 55 7.04 5.82 -13.61
C CYS A 55 6.41 6.34 -14.90
N THR A 56 7.06 6.05 -16.02
CA THR A 56 6.42 6.11 -17.34
C THR A 56 6.11 4.67 -17.77
N ALA A 57 4.90 4.45 -18.32
CA ALA A 57 4.41 3.13 -18.72
C ALA A 57 5.39 2.37 -19.65
N ALA A 58 6.22 3.09 -20.41
CA ALA A 58 6.99 2.58 -21.53
C ALA A 58 8.49 2.27 -21.27
N LYS A 59 9.10 2.64 -20.13
CA LYS A 59 10.58 2.67 -20.04
C LYS A 59 11.28 1.85 -18.94
N ASN A 60 10.62 1.40 -17.86
CA ASN A 60 11.32 0.67 -16.78
C ASN A 60 10.43 -0.39 -16.11
N SER A 61 10.42 -1.62 -16.63
CA SER A 61 9.65 -2.76 -16.09
C SER A 61 10.02 -3.10 -14.64
N GLU A 62 11.31 -3.03 -14.29
CA GLU A 62 11.78 -3.29 -12.91
C GLU A 62 11.25 -2.24 -11.91
N THR A 63 11.28 -0.95 -12.27
CA THR A 63 10.76 0.11 -11.39
C THR A 63 9.25 -0.01 -11.20
N GLN A 64 8.53 -0.43 -12.25
CA GLN A 64 7.09 -0.69 -12.16
C GLN A 64 6.80 -1.90 -11.24
N ALA A 65 7.56 -2.98 -11.36
CA ALA A 65 7.43 -4.15 -10.49
C ALA A 65 7.64 -3.76 -9.01
N VAL A 66 8.72 -3.02 -8.72
CA VAL A 66 9.00 -2.53 -7.36
C VAL A 66 7.87 -1.64 -6.84
N LEU A 67 7.31 -0.76 -7.66
CA LEU A 67 6.21 0.11 -7.26
C LEU A 67 4.92 -0.69 -7.00
N ILE A 68 4.60 -1.65 -7.86
CA ILE A 68 3.47 -2.58 -7.68
C ILE A 68 3.62 -3.34 -6.37
N ASP A 69 4.80 -3.86 -6.12
CA ASP A 69 5.11 -4.64 -4.92
C ASP A 69 5.04 -3.80 -3.65
N LEU A 70 5.48 -2.54 -3.73
CA LEU A 70 5.37 -1.57 -2.65
C LEU A 70 3.91 -1.26 -2.32
N ILE A 71 3.09 -0.95 -3.32
CA ILE A 71 1.65 -0.65 -3.14
C ILE A 71 0.93 -1.84 -2.52
N ALA A 72 1.20 -3.05 -3.00
CA ALA A 72 0.64 -4.26 -2.42
C ALA A 72 1.05 -4.43 -0.94
N SER A 73 2.31 -4.13 -0.61
CA SER A 73 2.82 -4.21 0.77
C SER A 73 2.13 -3.22 1.71
N ILE A 74 1.82 -2.01 1.25
CA ILE A 74 0.99 -1.04 2.00
C ILE A 74 -0.41 -1.61 2.24
N GLY A 75 -1.02 -2.21 1.22
CA GLY A 75 -2.33 -2.83 1.36
C GLY A 75 -2.34 -3.96 2.41
N PHE A 76 -1.32 -4.82 2.39
CA PHE A 76 -1.14 -5.87 3.41
C PHE A 76 -0.95 -5.28 4.81
N PHE A 77 -0.12 -4.24 4.93
CA PHE A 77 0.14 -3.54 6.19
C PHE A 77 -1.16 -3.04 6.84
N CYS A 78 -2.12 -2.57 6.04
CA CYS A 78 -3.39 -2.01 6.51
C CYS A 78 -4.54 -3.02 6.63
N ALA A 79 -4.50 -4.16 5.92
CA ALA A 79 -5.60 -5.12 5.90
C ALA A 79 -5.96 -5.61 7.31
N ASN A 80 -7.23 -5.45 7.71
CA ASN A 80 -7.77 -5.77 9.04
C ASN A 80 -6.96 -5.21 10.23
N ASN A 81 -6.17 -4.15 10.04
CA ASN A 81 -5.35 -3.57 11.09
C ASN A 81 -5.63 -2.07 11.19
N LYS A 82 -6.61 -1.72 12.04
CA LYS A 82 -7.03 -0.34 12.25
C LYS A 82 -5.90 0.56 12.76
N GLN A 83 -5.02 0.05 13.63
CA GLN A 83 -3.89 0.82 14.14
C GLN A 83 -2.93 1.22 13.00
N ASN A 84 -2.65 0.30 12.08
CA ASN A 84 -1.79 0.57 10.92
C ASN A 84 -2.45 1.48 9.90
N GLN A 85 -3.77 1.34 9.69
CA GLN A 85 -4.54 2.29 8.88
C GLN A 85 -4.48 3.70 9.47
N ASP A 86 -4.72 3.83 10.77
CA ASP A 86 -4.70 5.11 11.48
C ASP A 86 -3.29 5.74 11.41
N LEU A 87 -2.23 4.94 11.58
CA LEU A 87 -0.84 5.39 11.41
C LEU A 87 -0.58 5.93 9.99
N LEU A 88 -1.04 5.22 8.95
CA LEU A 88 -0.85 5.67 7.56
C LEU A 88 -1.64 6.95 7.25
N THR A 89 -2.76 7.18 7.95
CA THR A 89 -3.59 8.38 7.79
C THR A 89 -3.18 9.53 8.72
N SER A 90 -2.14 9.33 9.54
CA SER A 90 -1.56 10.39 10.36
C SER A 90 -0.98 11.51 9.52
N GLU A 91 -0.84 12.70 10.11
CA GLU A 91 -0.29 13.87 9.44
C GLU A 91 1.11 13.59 8.85
N GLN A 92 1.92 12.84 9.60
CA GLN A 92 3.30 12.45 9.24
C GLN A 92 3.35 11.60 7.96
N CYS A 93 2.32 10.79 7.71
CA CYS A 93 2.23 9.86 6.58
C CYS A 93 1.34 10.36 5.44
N SER A 94 0.73 11.55 5.57
CA SER A 94 -0.24 12.11 4.62
C SER A 94 0.28 12.19 3.17
N ASN A 95 1.59 12.37 2.98
CA ASN A 95 2.22 12.38 1.67
C ASN A 95 2.14 11.03 0.94
N ILE A 96 2.10 9.91 1.66
CA ILE A 96 1.99 8.57 1.07
C ILE A 96 0.64 8.44 0.35
N ILE A 97 -0.46 8.80 1.02
CA ILE A 97 -1.82 8.76 0.45
C ILE A 97 -1.93 9.69 -0.76
N LYS A 98 -1.41 10.92 -0.66
CA LYS A 98 -1.36 11.87 -1.77
C LYS A 98 -0.59 11.34 -2.98
N ASN A 99 0.51 10.63 -2.75
CA ASN A 99 1.29 10.03 -3.82
C ASN A 99 0.55 8.86 -4.46
N LEU A 100 -0.06 7.98 -3.67
CA LEU A 100 -0.82 6.82 -4.16
C LEU A 100 -1.97 7.23 -5.09
N THR A 101 -2.72 8.27 -4.71
CA THR A 101 -3.89 8.78 -5.45
C THR A 101 -3.54 9.51 -6.74
N ARG A 102 -2.26 9.91 -6.91
CA ARG A 102 -1.74 10.59 -8.11
C ARG A 102 -0.98 9.66 -9.04
N LEU A 103 -0.92 8.37 -8.74
CA LEU A 103 -0.26 7.40 -9.61
C LEU A 103 -1.03 7.23 -10.93
N PRO A 104 -0.34 6.89 -12.04
CA PRO A 104 -0.97 6.66 -13.33
C PRO A 104 -2.05 5.56 -13.29
N GLU A 105 -3.10 5.72 -14.10
CA GLU A 105 -4.27 4.83 -14.12
C GLU A 105 -3.94 3.35 -14.37
N TYR A 106 -2.87 3.04 -15.11
CA TYR A 106 -2.47 1.64 -15.34
C TYR A 106 -2.06 0.92 -14.04
N LEU A 107 -1.78 1.66 -12.95
CA LEU A 107 -1.52 1.12 -11.61
C LEU A 107 -2.79 1.00 -10.76
N ASN A 108 -3.97 1.42 -11.24
CA ASN A 108 -5.23 1.31 -10.49
C ASN A 108 -5.55 -0.14 -10.10
N VAL A 109 -5.07 -1.12 -10.89
CA VAL A 109 -5.13 -2.55 -10.59
C VAL A 109 -4.53 -2.93 -9.22
N VAL A 110 -3.59 -2.14 -8.69
CA VAL A 110 -2.98 -2.32 -7.36
C VAL A 110 -3.32 -1.20 -6.39
N VAL A 111 -3.48 0.04 -6.87
CA VAL A 111 -3.84 1.19 -6.02
C VAL A 111 -5.24 1.02 -5.41
N TYR A 112 -6.22 0.60 -6.21
CA TYR A 112 -7.60 0.47 -5.72
C TYR A 112 -7.72 -0.60 -4.63
N PRO A 113 -7.22 -1.84 -4.79
CA PRO A 113 -7.19 -2.81 -3.70
C PRO A 113 -6.50 -2.28 -2.44
N CYS A 114 -5.37 -1.57 -2.58
CA CYS A 114 -4.67 -0.96 -1.46
C CYS A 114 -5.55 0.06 -0.72
N LEU A 115 -6.21 0.98 -1.45
CA LEU A 115 -7.10 1.97 -0.85
C LEU A 115 -8.34 1.32 -0.20
N VAL A 116 -8.87 0.23 -0.75
CA VAL A 116 -9.94 -0.55 -0.12
C VAL A 116 -9.46 -1.10 1.23
N THR A 117 -8.29 -1.74 1.27
CA THR A 117 -7.75 -2.28 2.54
C THR A 117 -7.45 -1.20 3.58
N LEU A 118 -7.02 -0.02 3.12
CA LEU A 118 -6.73 1.13 3.97
C LEU A 118 -7.99 1.75 4.60
N THR A 119 -9.11 1.71 3.87
CA THR A 119 -10.38 2.29 4.30
C THR A 119 -11.32 1.30 4.97
N PHE A 120 -10.98 0.00 4.94
CA PHE A 120 -11.87 -1.06 5.41
C PHE A 120 -12.22 -0.88 6.88
N GLN A 121 -13.52 -0.70 7.14
CA GLN A 121 -14.11 -0.44 8.47
C GLN A 121 -13.46 0.73 9.22
N ASN A 122 -12.90 1.71 8.49
CA ASN A 122 -12.24 2.87 9.09
C ASN A 122 -12.77 4.19 8.50
N PRO A 123 -13.79 4.80 9.14
CA PRO A 123 -14.37 6.06 8.70
C PRO A 123 -13.36 7.22 8.67
N ASN A 124 -12.40 7.23 9.60
CA ASN A 124 -11.36 8.26 9.63
C ASN A 124 -10.47 8.17 8.39
N ALA A 125 -10.00 6.96 8.06
CA ALA A 125 -9.21 6.74 6.85
C ALA A 125 -9.96 7.15 5.59
N ARG A 126 -11.27 6.83 5.49
CA ARG A 126 -12.13 7.29 4.40
C ARG A 126 -12.17 8.81 4.31
N ASN A 127 -12.37 9.51 5.43
CA ASN A 127 -12.40 10.98 5.45
C ASN A 127 -11.07 11.62 5.01
N VAL A 128 -9.94 11.03 5.38
CA VAL A 128 -8.62 11.52 4.97
C VAL A 128 -8.41 11.32 3.48
N ILE A 129 -8.69 10.13 2.95
CA ILE A 129 -8.50 9.79 1.53
C ILE A 129 -9.46 10.56 0.63
N GLY A 130 -10.69 10.79 1.10
CA GLY A 130 -11.72 11.54 0.37
C GLY A 130 -11.33 13.00 0.06
N ARG A 131 -10.29 13.53 0.69
CA ARG A 131 -9.74 14.87 0.39
C ARG A 131 -8.97 14.90 -0.93
N ASP A 132 -8.37 13.79 -1.32
CA ASP A 132 -7.47 13.68 -2.47
C ASP A 132 -7.97 12.67 -3.53
N PHE A 133 -9.04 11.91 -3.25
CA PHE A 133 -9.56 10.85 -4.12
C PHE A 133 -11.10 10.76 -4.07
N ASN A 134 -11.75 10.51 -5.22
CA ASN A 134 -13.19 10.28 -5.25
C ASN A 134 -13.52 8.87 -4.73
N LEU A 135 -14.15 8.81 -3.56
CA LEU A 135 -14.52 7.56 -2.89
C LEU A 135 -15.60 6.77 -3.64
N GLU A 136 -16.36 7.38 -4.55
CA GLU A 136 -17.36 6.67 -5.37
C GLU A 136 -16.68 5.59 -6.24
N PHE A 137 -15.55 5.91 -6.88
CA PHE A 137 -14.78 4.93 -7.65
C PHE A 137 -14.26 3.79 -6.78
N LEU A 138 -13.91 4.09 -5.53
CA LEU A 138 -13.45 3.08 -4.59
C LEU A 138 -14.59 2.15 -4.18
N ASP A 139 -15.77 2.70 -3.93
CA ASP A 139 -16.97 1.96 -3.57
C ASP A 139 -17.48 1.10 -4.73
N GLU A 140 -17.46 1.62 -5.96
CA GLU A 140 -17.75 0.86 -7.18
C GLU A 140 -16.77 -0.30 -7.36
N TYR A 141 -15.46 -0.01 -7.23
CA TYR A 141 -14.44 -1.04 -7.33
C TYR A 141 -14.66 -2.14 -6.29
N SER A 142 -14.92 -1.78 -5.03
CA SER A 142 -15.09 -2.74 -3.93
C SER A 142 -16.22 -3.76 -4.18
N LYS A 143 -17.24 -3.37 -4.95
CA LYS A 143 -18.39 -4.22 -5.32
C LYS A 143 -18.15 -5.03 -6.60
N SER A 144 -17.12 -4.68 -7.38
CA SER A 144 -16.83 -5.31 -8.67
C SER A 144 -16.32 -6.75 -8.54
N ASP A 145 -16.46 -7.54 -9.60
CA ASP A 145 -15.89 -8.90 -9.65
C ASP A 145 -14.35 -8.90 -9.63
N LYS A 146 -13.73 -7.78 -10.02
CA LYS A 146 -12.27 -7.60 -9.92
C LYS A 146 -11.82 -7.57 -8.46
N ALA A 147 -12.56 -6.86 -7.60
CA ALA A 147 -12.26 -6.81 -6.18
C ALA A 147 -12.47 -8.17 -5.50
N LYS A 148 -13.56 -8.88 -5.82
CA LYS A 148 -13.83 -10.23 -5.27
C LYS A 148 -12.72 -11.24 -5.58
N LYS A 149 -12.07 -11.11 -6.75
CA LYS A 149 -10.95 -11.97 -7.17
C LYS A 149 -9.59 -11.45 -6.68
N ASN A 150 -9.52 -10.24 -6.12
CA ASN A 150 -8.27 -9.67 -5.66
C ASN A 150 -7.86 -10.27 -4.32
N HIS A 151 -6.63 -10.80 -4.25
CA HIS A 151 -6.15 -11.48 -3.06
C HIS A 151 -6.07 -10.56 -1.83
N LEU A 152 -5.72 -9.28 -1.98
CA LEU A 152 -5.67 -8.33 -0.86
C LEU A 152 -7.07 -8.08 -0.27
N VAL A 153 -8.05 -7.85 -1.15
CA VAL A 153 -9.44 -7.61 -0.73
C VAL A 153 -10.03 -8.86 -0.07
N ALA A 154 -9.70 -10.05 -0.58
CA ALA A 154 -10.15 -11.31 -0.01
C ALA A 154 -9.64 -11.59 1.42
N LEU A 155 -8.61 -10.87 1.88
CA LEU A 155 -8.13 -10.97 3.25
C LEU A 155 -9.03 -10.24 4.24
N LEU A 156 -9.82 -9.27 3.78
CA LEU A 156 -10.67 -8.45 4.62
C LEU A 156 -11.76 -9.32 5.24
N LYS A 157 -11.79 -9.36 6.56
CA LYS A 157 -12.76 -10.12 7.33
C LYS A 157 -13.72 -9.13 7.93
N GLU A 158 -14.98 -9.21 7.55
CA GLU A 158 -16.03 -8.55 8.31
C GLU A 158 -16.05 -9.20 9.69
N THR A 159 -15.75 -8.41 10.73
CA THR A 159 -15.96 -8.83 12.11
C THR A 159 -17.45 -9.09 12.28
N THR A 160 -17.83 -10.37 12.36
CA THR A 160 -19.19 -10.81 12.73
C THR A 160 -19.44 -10.52 14.21
#